data_AF-Q2G027-F1
#
_entry.id   AF-Q2G027-F1
#
_cell.length_a   1.000
_cell.length_b   1.000
_cell.length_c   1.000
_cell.angle_alpha   90.00
_cell.angle_beta   90.00
_cell.angle_gamma   90.00
#
_symmetry.space_group_name_H-M   'P 1'
#
loop_
_entity.id
_entity.type
_entity.pdbx_description
1 polymer ?
#
loop_
_entity_poly.entity_id
_entity_poly.type
_entity_poly.pdbx_seq_one_letter_code
_entity_poly.pdbx_strand_id
1 'polypeptide(L)'
;MADRTNKEIKTGRFIATASIVFSILLIIHYFVSLDNATAKALLNLTNQNTSDKAIDYILNSFRFTGIMYILAYLAGFITFWNRHTYVWWFMFAVYVSNSLFTLINLSITIQAIKAAHGAYLTLPILIVIIGSVALAIYMLVVSIKRKSTFNR
;
A
#
# COMPACT_ATOMS: atom_id res chain seq x y z
N MET A 1 31.81 15.25 -3.40
CA MET A 1 30.77 15.39 -2.37
C MET A 1 29.39 15.67 -2.98
N ALA A 2 29.27 16.65 -3.89
CA ALA A 2 27.99 17.06 -4.51
C ALA A 2 27.16 15.93 -5.18
N ASP A 3 27.78 15.00 -5.92
CA ASP A 3 27.04 13.90 -6.58
C ASP A 3 26.33 12.96 -5.58
N ARG A 4 26.94 12.72 -4.41
CA ARG A 4 26.34 11.85 -3.37
C ARG A 4 25.06 12.46 -2.82
N THR A 5 25.09 13.75 -2.48
CA THR A 5 23.93 14.50 -1.98
C THR A 5 22.80 14.54 -3.00
N ASN A 6 23.12 14.63 -4.30
CA ASN A 6 22.10 14.63 -5.36
C ASN A 6 21.38 13.27 -5.45
N LYS A 7 22.11 12.15 -5.37
CA LYS A 7 21.50 10.80 -5.40
C LYS A 7 20.62 10.53 -4.19
N GLU A 8 21.05 10.96 -3.01
CA GLU A 8 20.27 10.89 -1.78
C GLU A 8 18.95 11.66 -1.92
N ILE A 9 19.01 12.92 -2.37
CA ILE A 9 17.83 13.77 -2.55
C ILE A 9 16.87 13.18 -3.59
N LYS A 10 17.38 12.69 -4.72
CA LYS A 10 16.57 12.04 -5.76
C LYS A 10 15.87 10.79 -5.23
N THR A 11 16.57 9.97 -4.45
CA THR A 11 16.00 8.76 -3.86
C THR A 11 14.90 9.09 -2.84
N GLY A 12 15.15 10.06 -1.95
CA GLY A 12 14.15 10.55 -1.00
C GLY A 12 12.91 11.10 -1.69
N ARG A 13 13.08 11.98 -2.69
CA ARG A 13 11.96 12.52 -3.47
C ARG A 13 11.15 11.42 -4.15
N PHE A 14 11.81 10.42 -4.72
CA PHE A 14 11.13 9.29 -5.36
C PHE A 14 10.27 8.49 -4.37
N ILE A 15 10.83 8.13 -3.20
CA ILE A 15 10.09 7.45 -2.14
C ILE A 15 8.91 8.31 -1.65
N ALA A 16 9.13 9.60 -1.41
CA ALA A 16 8.06 10.51 -0.96
C ALA A 16 6.91 10.59 -1.97
N THR A 17 7.23 10.86 -3.24
CA THR A 17 6.21 10.98 -4.30
C THR A 17 5.45 9.67 -4.48
N ALA A 18 6.15 8.54 -4.56
CA ALA A 18 5.49 7.24 -4.72
C ALA A 18 4.61 6.91 -3.51
N SER A 19 5.05 7.23 -2.30
CA SER A 19 4.27 7.02 -1.07
C SER A 19 2.97 7.82 -1.06
N ILE A 20 3.01 9.10 -1.47
CA ILE A 20 1.81 9.92 -1.58
C ILE A 20 0.84 9.34 -2.61
N VAL A 21 1.34 8.98 -3.80
CA VAL A 21 0.53 8.40 -4.86
C VAL A 21 -0.13 7.10 -4.38
N PHE A 22 0.62 6.21 -3.75
CA PHE A 22 0.09 4.96 -3.20
C PHE A 22 -0.90 5.22 -2.06
N SER A 23 -0.69 6.23 -1.22
CA SER A 23 -1.66 6.60 -0.17
C SER A 23 -3.00 7.02 -0.76
N ILE A 24 -3.00 7.83 -1.83
CA ILE A 24 -4.22 8.24 -2.54
C ILE A 24 -4.92 7.02 -3.17
N LEU A 25 -4.17 6.12 -3.80
CA LEU A 25 -4.73 4.89 -4.36
C LEU A 25 -5.30 3.96 -3.29
N LEU A 26 -4.68 3.89 -2.11
CA LEU A 26 -5.20 3.15 -0.97
C LEU A 26 -6.51 3.76 -0.44
N ILE A 27 -6.63 5.10 -0.42
CA ILE A 27 -7.91 5.76 -0.07
C ILE A 27 -9.01 5.32 -1.05
N ILE A 28 -8.73 5.36 -2.36
CA ILE A 28 -9.69 4.91 -3.37
C ILE A 28 -10.03 3.43 -3.17
N HIS A 29 -9.05 2.58 -2.87
CA HIS A 29 -9.30 1.17 -2.63
C HIS A 29 -10.20 0.95 -1.40
N TYR A 30 -9.80 1.43 -0.23
CA TYR A 30 -10.47 1.11 1.04
C TYR A 30 -11.81 1.83 1.24
N PHE A 31 -12.02 2.99 0.61
CA PHE A 31 -13.23 3.79 0.81
C PHE A 31 -14.17 3.84 -0.39
N VAL A 32 -13.67 3.54 -1.60
CA VAL A 32 -14.51 3.52 -2.82
C VAL A 32 -14.67 2.09 -3.36
N SER A 33 -13.57 1.34 -3.44
CA SER A 33 -13.62 -0.01 -4.03
C SER A 33 -14.15 -1.06 -3.05
N LEU A 34 -13.90 -0.89 -1.75
CA LEU A 34 -14.39 -1.77 -0.68
C LEU A 34 -15.61 -1.13 0.00
N ASP A 35 -16.74 -1.16 -0.68
CA ASP A 35 -18.04 -0.67 -0.21
C ASP A 35 -19.01 -1.81 0.17
N ASN A 36 -20.25 -1.47 0.52
CA ASN A 36 -21.27 -2.45 0.92
C ASN A 36 -21.52 -3.52 -0.14
N ALA A 37 -21.55 -3.15 -1.43
CA ALA A 37 -21.75 -4.09 -2.52
C ALA A 37 -20.59 -5.10 -2.61
N THR A 38 -19.36 -4.61 -2.47
CA THR A 38 -18.15 -5.44 -2.49
C THR A 38 -18.06 -6.34 -1.25
N ALA A 39 -18.36 -5.82 -0.06
CA ALA A 39 -18.40 -6.62 1.16
C ALA A 39 -19.46 -7.72 1.09
N LYS A 40 -20.65 -7.42 0.55
CA LYS A 40 -21.69 -8.43 0.30
C LYS A 40 -21.21 -9.48 -0.72
N ALA A 41 -20.56 -9.06 -1.79
CA ALA A 41 -19.98 -9.98 -2.78
C ALA A 41 -18.91 -10.90 -2.15
N LEU A 42 -18.05 -10.36 -1.29
CA LEU A 42 -17.03 -11.12 -0.57
C LEU A 42 -17.64 -12.18 0.35
N LEU A 43 -18.69 -11.81 1.11
CA LEU A 43 -19.43 -12.73 1.97
C LEU A 43 -20.10 -13.84 1.17
N ASN A 44 -20.73 -13.52 0.04
CA ASN A 44 -21.31 -14.51 -0.87
C ASN A 44 -20.25 -15.48 -1.42
N LEU A 45 -19.09 -14.97 -1.85
CA LEU A 45 -17.99 -15.80 -2.36
C LEU A 45 -17.42 -16.76 -1.31
N THR A 46 -17.54 -16.40 -0.03
CA THR A 46 -17.08 -17.22 1.11
C THR A 46 -18.20 -18.04 1.76
N ASN A 47 -19.41 -18.04 1.18
CA ASN A 47 -20.61 -18.66 1.74
C ASN A 47 -20.90 -18.24 3.19
N GLN A 48 -20.65 -16.96 3.49
CA GLN A 48 -20.87 -16.35 4.81
C GLN A 48 -22.19 -15.58 4.85
N ASN A 49 -22.66 -15.30 6.06
CA ASN A 49 -23.89 -14.52 6.28
C ASN A 49 -23.75 -13.09 5.71
N THR A 50 -24.69 -12.70 4.84
CA THR A 50 -24.75 -11.36 4.23
C THR A 50 -25.64 -10.36 4.97
N SER A 51 -25.91 -10.58 6.26
CA SER A 51 -26.61 -9.60 7.09
C SER A 51 -25.88 -8.27 7.14
N ASP A 52 -26.62 -7.17 7.33
CA ASP A 52 -26.04 -5.82 7.41
C ASP A 52 -24.93 -5.73 8.47
N LYS A 53 -25.11 -6.41 9.62
CA LYS A 53 -24.08 -6.47 10.68
C LYS A 53 -22.77 -7.12 10.23
N ALA A 54 -22.84 -8.18 9.41
CA ALA A 54 -21.66 -8.86 8.90
C ALA A 54 -20.93 -8.00 7.85
N ILE A 55 -21.70 -7.30 7.00
CA ILE A 55 -21.18 -6.33 6.03
C ILE A 55 -20.45 -5.19 6.77
N ASP A 56 -21.09 -4.59 7.77
CA ASP A 56 -20.52 -3.51 8.57
C ASP A 56 -19.24 -3.94 9.31
N TYR A 57 -19.23 -5.15 9.87
CA TYR A 57 -18.05 -5.70 10.54
C TYR A 57 -16.85 -5.80 9.59
N ILE A 58 -17.04 -6.36 8.40
CA ILE A 58 -15.98 -6.48 7.38
C ILE A 58 -15.51 -5.10 6.91
N LEU A 59 -16.43 -4.19 6.63
CA LEU A 59 -16.09 -2.84 6.19
C LEU A 59 -15.30 -2.08 7.25
N ASN A 60 -15.70 -2.18 8.52
CA ASN A 60 -14.96 -1.56 9.60
C ASN A 60 -13.56 -2.16 9.75
N SER A 61 -13.42 -3.48 9.58
CA SER A 61 -12.11 -4.14 9.57
C SER A 61 -11.23 -3.62 8.43
N PHE A 62 -11.76 -3.58 7.20
CA PHE A 62 -11.04 -3.03 6.04
C PHE A 62 -10.65 -1.57 6.23
N ARG A 63 -11.56 -0.72 6.71
CA ARG A 63 -11.28 0.70 6.95
C ARG A 63 -10.23 0.90 8.03
N PHE A 64 -10.30 0.15 9.12
CA PHE A 64 -9.30 0.22 10.18
C PHE A 64 -7.90 -0.13 9.66
N THR A 65 -7.75 -1.28 9.00
CA THR A 65 -6.49 -1.69 8.38
C THR A 65 -6.05 -0.69 7.30
N GLY A 66 -6.98 -0.20 6.50
CA GLY A 66 -6.72 0.77 5.45
C GLY A 66 -6.18 2.10 5.99
N ILE A 67 -6.80 2.65 7.02
CA ILE A 67 -6.33 3.89 7.68
C ILE A 67 -4.91 3.71 8.21
N MET A 68 -4.63 2.58 8.86
CA MET A 68 -3.28 2.29 9.37
C MET A 68 -2.23 2.29 8.26
N TYR A 69 -2.51 1.63 7.12
CA TYR A 69 -1.59 1.64 5.99
C TYR A 69 -1.51 3.00 5.29
N ILE A 70 -2.61 3.74 5.14
CA ILE A 70 -2.58 5.08 4.55
C ILE A 70 -1.67 5.99 5.36
N LEU A 71 -1.81 6.01 6.69
CA LEU A 71 -0.95 6.80 7.57
C LEU A 71 0.52 6.34 7.50
N ALA A 72 0.76 5.03 7.45
CA ALA A 72 2.10 4.48 7.34
C ALA A 72 2.77 4.85 6.00
N TYR A 73 2.02 4.85 4.89
CA TYR A 73 2.54 5.30 3.59
C TYR A 73 2.79 6.81 3.61
N LEU A 74 1.88 7.61 4.20
CA LEU A 74 2.09 9.06 4.33
C LEU A 74 3.36 9.43 5.09
N ALA A 75 3.87 8.58 5.99
CA ALA A 75 5.16 8.80 6.64
C ALA A 75 6.32 8.92 5.63
N GLY A 76 6.19 8.36 4.43
CA GLY A 76 7.15 8.52 3.34
C GLY A 76 7.34 9.98 2.92
N PHE A 77 6.36 10.85 3.14
CA PHE A 77 6.44 12.30 2.93
C PHE A 77 7.63 12.94 3.65
N ILE A 78 8.00 12.41 4.83
CA ILE A 78 9.13 12.89 5.64
C ILE A 78 10.44 12.87 4.82
N THR A 79 10.58 11.94 3.88
CA THR A 79 11.80 11.77 3.06
C THR A 79 12.10 12.93 2.11
N PHE A 80 11.17 13.87 1.91
CA PHE A 80 11.46 15.15 1.26
C PHE A 80 12.49 15.97 2.04
N TRP A 81 12.36 16.02 3.36
CA TRP A 81 13.21 16.85 4.23
C TRP A 81 14.25 16.02 4.98
N ASN A 82 13.86 14.86 5.52
CA ASN A 82 14.69 14.05 6.40
C ASN A 82 14.84 12.62 5.86
N ARG A 83 16.08 12.25 5.51
CA ARG A 83 16.44 10.96 4.88
C ARG A 83 17.18 10.07 5.87
N HIS A 84 16.56 9.86 7.03
CA HIS A 84 17.13 9.04 8.08
C HIS A 84 17.00 7.53 7.78
N THR A 85 17.98 6.75 8.22
CA THR A 85 18.01 5.28 8.07
C THR A 85 16.77 4.59 8.66
N TYR A 86 16.23 5.11 9.77
CA TYR A 86 14.99 4.58 10.35
C TYR A 86 13.76 4.81 9.46
N VAL A 87 13.66 5.97 8.79
CA VAL A 87 12.58 6.23 7.83
C VAL A 87 12.69 5.27 6.65
N TRP A 88 13.92 5.00 6.18
CA TRP A 88 14.15 3.99 5.12
C TRP A 88 13.61 2.62 5.52
N TRP A 89 14.05 2.08 6.66
CA TRP A 89 13.63 0.74 7.07
C TRP A 89 12.17 0.67 7.47
N PHE A 90 11.61 1.75 8.03
CA PHE A 90 10.18 1.85 8.29
C PHE A 90 9.38 1.76 6.97
N MET A 91 9.73 2.57 5.98
CA MET A 91 9.03 2.55 4.67
C MET A 91 9.21 1.20 3.97
N PHE A 92 10.40 0.59 4.03
CA PHE A 92 10.62 -0.76 3.53
C PHE A 92 9.69 -1.78 4.21
N ALA A 93 9.61 -1.75 5.55
CA ALA A 93 8.73 -2.64 6.31
C ALA A 93 7.25 -2.44 5.95
N VAL A 94 6.81 -1.19 5.76
CA VAL A 94 5.44 -0.83 5.36
C VAL A 94 5.09 -1.36 3.97
N TYR A 95 6.00 -1.23 2.99
CA TYR A 95 5.78 -1.75 1.65
C TYR A 95 5.71 -3.27 1.63
N VAL A 96 6.61 -3.94 2.35
CA VAL A 96 6.63 -5.39 2.45
C VAL A 96 5.40 -5.92 3.18
N SER A 97 5.07 -5.36 4.35
CA SER A 97 3.94 -5.83 5.17
C SER A 97 2.60 -5.66 4.46
N ASN A 98 2.36 -4.50 3.84
CA ASN A 98 1.12 -4.27 3.07
C ASN A 98 1.02 -5.25 1.89
N SER A 99 2.13 -5.46 1.17
CA SER A 99 2.15 -6.35 0.01
C SER A 99 1.87 -7.79 0.42
N LEU A 100 2.54 -8.30 1.46
CA LEU A 100 2.33 -9.66 1.96
C LEU A 100 0.91 -9.87 2.50
N PHE A 101 0.42 -8.94 3.33
CA PHE A 101 -0.92 -9.00 3.89
C PHE A 101 -1.98 -9.03 2.78
N THR A 102 -1.83 -8.17 1.78
CA THR A 102 -2.81 -8.08 0.70
C THR A 102 -2.73 -9.30 -0.24
N LEU A 103 -1.54 -9.81 -0.54
CA LEU A 103 -1.34 -10.97 -1.41
C LEU A 103 -2.09 -12.22 -0.92
N ILE A 104 -2.18 -12.41 0.40
CA ILE A 104 -2.89 -13.55 1.01
C ILE A 104 -4.38 -13.55 0.60
N ASN A 105 -5.01 -12.38 0.56
CA ASN A 105 -6.44 -12.24 0.27
C ASN A 105 -6.72 -11.68 -1.13
N LEU A 106 -5.70 -11.50 -1.96
CA LEU A 106 -5.81 -10.73 -3.20
C LEU A 106 -6.84 -11.34 -4.16
N SER A 107 -6.77 -12.65 -4.38
CA SER A 107 -7.62 -13.32 -5.36
C SER A 107 -9.10 -13.13 -5.06
N ILE A 108 -9.51 -13.32 -3.80
CA ILE A 108 -10.92 -13.23 -3.41
C ILE A 108 -11.39 -11.78 -3.37
N THR A 109 -10.56 -10.85 -2.91
CA THR A 109 -10.87 -9.41 -2.91
C THR A 109 -11.07 -8.89 -4.33
N ILE A 110 -10.22 -9.30 -5.28
CA ILE A 110 -10.33 -8.91 -6.69
C ILE A 110 -11.61 -9.47 -7.31
N GLN A 111 -11.97 -10.71 -7.00
CA GLN A 111 -13.22 -11.32 -7.46
C GLN A 111 -14.44 -10.58 -6.90
N ALA A 112 -14.44 -10.25 -5.60
CA ALA A 112 -15.52 -9.50 -4.96
C ALA A 112 -15.72 -8.11 -5.59
N ILE A 113 -14.63 -7.37 -5.81
CA ILE A 113 -14.68 -6.04 -6.46
C ILE A 113 -15.22 -6.16 -7.89
N LYS A 114 -14.75 -7.14 -8.67
CA LYS A 114 -15.22 -7.37 -10.04
C LYS A 114 -16.71 -7.70 -10.09
N ALA A 115 -17.20 -8.50 -9.14
CA ALA A 115 -18.61 -8.85 -9.05
C ALA A 115 -19.49 -7.65 -8.69
N ALA A 116 -18.99 -6.71 -7.88
CA ALA A 116 -19.75 -5.53 -7.44
C ALA A 116 -19.70 -4.35 -8.43
N HIS A 117 -18.52 -4.05 -8.97
CA HIS A 117 -18.27 -2.79 -9.72
C HIS A 117 -17.54 -3.00 -11.05
N GLY A 118 -17.10 -4.22 -11.36
CA GLY A 118 -16.26 -4.49 -12.52
C GLY A 118 -14.77 -4.26 -12.29
N ALA A 119 -13.97 -4.44 -13.34
CA ALA A 119 -12.52 -4.58 -13.21
C ALA A 119 -11.76 -3.27 -12.89
N TYR A 120 -12.31 -2.10 -13.21
CA TYR A 120 -11.57 -0.84 -13.08
C TYR A 120 -11.27 -0.46 -11.61
N LEU A 121 -12.16 -0.78 -10.66
CA LEU A 121 -11.91 -0.55 -9.22
C LEU A 121 -10.90 -1.53 -8.61
N THR A 122 -10.40 -2.51 -9.38
CA THR A 122 -9.28 -3.35 -8.93
C THR A 122 -7.92 -2.68 -9.15
N LEU A 123 -7.84 -1.71 -10.06
CA LEU A 123 -6.58 -1.07 -10.44
C LEU A 123 -5.86 -0.38 -9.26
N PRO A 124 -6.54 0.37 -8.36
CA PRO A 124 -5.85 1.07 -7.28
C PRO A 124 -5.02 0.12 -6.41
N ILE A 125 -5.59 -1.03 -6.01
CA ILE A 125 -4.86 -1.98 -5.18
C ILE A 125 -3.77 -2.73 -5.94
N LEU A 126 -4.00 -3.08 -7.21
CA LEU A 126 -2.99 -3.74 -8.03
C LEU A 126 -1.76 -2.84 -8.25
N ILE A 127 -1.98 -1.55 -8.54
CA ILE A 127 -0.90 -0.57 -8.68
C ILE A 127 -0.12 -0.43 -7.37
N VAL A 128 -0.81 -0.35 -6.23
CA VAL A 128 -0.15 -0.24 -4.92
C VAL A 128 0.67 -1.49 -4.61
N ILE A 129 0.15 -2.71 -4.81
CA ILE A 129 0.91 -3.93 -4.51
C ILE A 129 2.14 -4.03 -5.41
N ILE A 130 1.96 -3.90 -6.73
CA ILE A 130 3.07 -4.03 -7.70
C ILE A 130 4.11 -2.94 -7.42
N GLY A 131 3.65 -1.70 -7.22
CA GLY A 131 4.50 -0.55 -6.92
C GLY A 131 5.26 -0.70 -5.61
N SER A 132 4.61 -1.16 -4.54
CA SER A 132 5.23 -1.39 -3.24
C SER A 132 6.24 -2.53 -3.28
N VAL A 133 5.95 -3.63 -3.98
CA VAL A 133 6.93 -4.71 -4.19
C VAL A 133 8.14 -4.19 -4.97
N ALA A 134 7.92 -3.43 -6.05
CA ALA A 134 9.00 -2.85 -6.83
C ALA A 134 9.86 -1.87 -6.02
N LEU A 135 9.24 -1.00 -5.20
CA LEU A 135 9.95 -0.11 -4.29
C LEU A 135 10.72 -0.87 -3.21
N ALA A 136 10.13 -1.89 -2.62
CA ALA A 136 10.80 -2.71 -1.61
C ALA A 136 12.04 -3.40 -2.19
N ILE A 137 11.93 -4.00 -3.39
CA ILE A 137 13.07 -4.59 -4.10
C ILE A 137 14.12 -3.52 -4.41
N TYR A 138 13.72 -2.36 -4.91
CA TYR A 138 14.61 -1.24 -5.17
C TYR A 138 15.39 -0.82 -3.91
N MET A 139 14.69 -0.65 -2.79
CA MET A 139 15.29 -0.29 -1.51
C MET A 139 16.25 -1.37 -1.00
N LEU A 140 15.90 -2.64 -1.16
CA LEU A 140 16.79 -3.74 -0.80
C LEU A 140 18.06 -3.74 -1.66
N VAL A 141 17.93 -3.61 -2.99
CA VAL A 141 19.06 -3.57 -3.93
C VAL A 141 19.97 -2.37 -3.63
N VAL A 142 19.41 -1.19 -3.35
CA VAL A 142 20.19 -0.01 -2.96
C VAL A 142 20.94 -0.26 -1.66
N SER A 143 20.27 -0.85 -0.66
CA SER A 143 20.88 -1.16 0.65
C SER A 143 22.06 -2.12 0.50
N ILE A 144 21.92 -3.15 -0.34
CA ILE A 144 22.99 -4.12 -0.61
C ILE A 144 24.15 -3.47 -1.38
N LYS A 145 23.86 -2.82 -2.52
CA LYS A 145 24.90 -2.29 -3.42
C LYS A 145 25.69 -1.14 -2.79
N ARG A 146 25.03 -0.28 -2.02
CA ARG A 146 25.66 0.88 -1.38
C ARG A 146 26.17 0.56 0.02
N LYS A 147 25.84 -0.62 0.57
CA LYS A 147 26.00 -0.95 2.01
C LYS A 147 25.38 0.12 2.91
N SER A 148 24.36 0.80 2.42
CA SER A 148 23.81 2.05 2.97
C SER A 148 22.42 2.30 2.42
N THR A 149 21.59 3.01 3.16
CA THR A 149 20.18 3.27 2.81
C THR A 149 20.08 4.47 1.85
N PHE A 150 19.88 5.66 2.39
CA PHE A 150 19.85 6.91 1.64
C PHE A 150 21.23 7.38 1.16
N ASN A 151 22.31 6.66 1.51
CA ASN A 151 23.72 6.90 1.15
C ASN A 151 24.55 7.69 2.18
N ARG A 152 24.69 7.16 3.41
CA ARG A 152 25.91 7.34 4.22
C ARG A 152 27.06 6.55 3.63
#